data_AF-A0A1V1NS91-F1
#
_entry.id   AF-A0A1V1NS91-F1
#
_cell.length_a   1.000
_cell.length_b   1.000
_cell.length_c   1.000
_cell.angle_alpha   90.00
_cell.angle_beta   90.00
_cell.angle_gamma   90.00
#
_symmetry.space_group_name_H-M   'P 1'
#
loop_
_entity.id
_entity.type
_entity.pdbx_description
1 polymer ?
#
loop_
_entity_poly.entity_id
_entity_poly.type
_entity_poly.pdbx_seq_one_letter_code
_entity_poly.pdbx_strand_id
1 'polypeptide(L)'
;MTVHVVSQEDANLSVSRDPFTPVPMGRSFVSSSLSADPDTMLVYSQDAGRGQIACLKFVEDEGGGELVERWVIDQRTLNHLALIGPTEARVLVSTDAPGAVMGLFTGKLDYDEQVVWRSADTGEELARSDVL
;
A
#
# COMPACT_ATOMS: atom_id res chain seq x y z
N MET A 1 5.80 -4.40 -7.42
CA MET A 1 5.80 -2.93 -7.32
C MET A 1 6.95 -2.52 -6.43
N THR A 2 7.75 -1.54 -6.80
CA THR A 2 8.88 -1.11 -5.96
C THR A 2 8.63 0.25 -5.34
N VAL A 3 8.78 0.35 -4.03
CA VAL A 3 8.89 1.62 -3.32
C VAL A 3 10.34 2.09 -3.39
N HIS A 4 10.54 3.34 -3.80
CA HIS A 4 11.84 4.00 -3.85
C HIS A 4 11.83 5.18 -2.88
N VAL A 5 12.80 5.22 -1.96
CA VAL A 5 13.10 6.39 -1.13
C VAL A 5 14.41 6.97 -1.63
N VAL A 6 14.42 8.27 -1.90
CA VAL A 6 15.57 8.99 -2.47
C VAL A 6 15.81 10.23 -1.62
N SER A 7 17.06 10.47 -1.23
CA SER A 7 17.41 11.68 -0.49
C SER A 7 17.14 12.93 -1.34
N GLN A 8 16.59 13.96 -0.71
CA GLN A 8 16.39 15.26 -1.35
C GLN A 8 17.70 16.02 -1.55
N GLU A 9 18.73 15.75 -0.73
CA GLU A 9 20.02 16.43 -0.78
C GLU A 9 21.00 15.75 -1.75
N ASP A 10 20.90 14.42 -1.91
CA ASP A 10 21.71 13.64 -2.84
C ASP A 10 20.88 12.53 -3.50
N ALA A 11 20.52 12.72 -4.77
CA ALA A 11 19.71 11.76 -5.52
C ALA A 11 20.40 10.41 -5.78
N ASN A 12 21.71 10.29 -5.55
CA ASN A 12 22.41 9.01 -5.62
C ASN A 12 22.20 8.17 -4.35
N LEU A 13 21.83 8.81 -3.24
CA LEU A 13 21.45 8.12 -2.01
C LEU A 13 19.99 7.68 -2.12
N SER A 14 19.80 6.41 -2.47
CA SER A 14 18.48 5.83 -2.64
C SER A 14 18.43 4.39 -2.15
N VAL A 15 17.27 4.02 -1.62
CA VAL A 15 16.95 2.67 -1.18
C VAL A 15 15.63 2.24 -1.78
N SER A 16 15.47 0.96 -2.05
CA SER A 16 14.31 0.46 -2.77
C SER A 16 13.89 -0.92 -2.28
N ARG A 17 12.59 -1.17 -2.24
CA ARG A 17 12.03 -2.47 -1.85
C ARG A 17 10.71 -2.75 -2.55
N ASP A 18 10.57 -3.98 -3.07
CA ASP A 18 9.27 -4.55 -3.46
C ASP A 18 8.78 -5.42 -2.30
N PRO A 19 7.73 -5.01 -1.55
CA PRO A 19 7.22 -5.78 -0.41
C PRO A 19 6.26 -6.91 -0.83
N PHE A 20 5.89 -7.00 -2.10
CA PHE A 20 4.78 -7.87 -2.49
C PHE A 20 5.23 -9.27 -2.85
N THR A 21 4.36 -10.24 -2.55
CA THR A 21 4.62 -11.63 -2.88
C THR A 21 4.72 -11.81 -4.39
N PRO A 22 5.81 -12.42 -4.91
CA PRO A 22 5.91 -12.73 -6.32
C PRO A 22 4.84 -13.74 -6.73
N VAL A 23 4.05 -13.42 -7.76
CA VAL A 23 3.10 -14.36 -8.38
C VAL A 23 3.52 -14.72 -9.82
N PRO A 24 3.33 -15.99 -10.26
CA PRO A 24 3.79 -16.48 -11.56
C PRO A 24 3.16 -15.80 -12.78
N MET A 25 1.91 -15.31 -12.64
CA MET A 25 1.14 -14.71 -13.73
C MET A 25 0.53 -13.33 -13.42
N GLY A 26 0.75 -12.76 -12.24
CA GLY A 26 0.32 -11.41 -11.93
C GLY A 26 1.41 -10.41 -12.30
N ARG A 27 1.20 -9.63 -13.35
CA ARG A 27 2.00 -8.42 -13.57
C ARG A 27 1.62 -7.43 -12.47
N SER A 28 2.62 -6.72 -11.95
CA SER A 28 2.37 -5.51 -11.17
C SER A 28 1.47 -4.60 -12.00
N PHE A 29 0.33 -4.20 -11.43
CA PHE A 29 -0.71 -3.49 -12.17
C PHE A 29 -1.37 -2.45 -11.26
N VAL A 30 -1.54 -1.23 -11.83
CA VAL A 30 -2.12 -0.02 -11.21
C VAL A 30 -1.35 0.42 -9.96
N SER A 31 -0.35 1.27 -10.18
CA SER A 31 0.72 1.49 -9.19
C SER A 31 0.69 2.78 -8.39
N SER A 32 -0.27 3.67 -8.59
CA SER A 32 0.01 5.09 -8.33
C SER A 32 -0.54 5.67 -7.03
N SER A 33 -0.86 4.85 -6.03
CA SER A 33 -1.45 5.34 -4.78
C SER A 33 -0.56 5.01 -3.58
N LEU A 34 0.51 5.77 -3.44
CA LEU A 34 1.33 5.84 -2.24
C LEU A 34 0.64 6.74 -1.21
N SER A 35 0.65 6.33 0.06
CA SER A 35 0.47 7.23 1.20
C SER A 35 1.70 7.16 2.09
N ALA A 36 2.04 8.23 2.81
CA ALA A 36 3.18 8.23 3.72
C ALA A 36 2.84 9.01 5.00
N ASP A 37 3.39 8.55 6.12
CA ASP A 37 3.36 9.25 7.41
C ASP A 37 4.75 9.81 7.70
N PRO A 38 4.99 11.12 7.55
CA PRO A 38 6.29 11.72 7.79
C PRO A 38 6.70 11.69 9.27
N ASP A 39 5.76 11.58 10.20
CA ASP A 39 6.07 11.58 11.64
C ASP A 39 6.67 10.23 12.09
N THR A 40 6.26 9.14 11.44
CA THR A 40 6.66 7.77 11.79
C THR A 40 7.54 7.10 10.73
N MET A 41 7.76 7.79 9.61
CA MET A 41 8.47 7.32 8.43
C MET A 41 7.88 6.04 7.84
N LEU A 42 6.57 5.85 7.99
CA LEU A 42 5.83 4.74 7.39
C LEU A 42 5.38 5.12 5.97
N VAL A 43 5.46 4.15 5.08
CA VAL A 43 5.10 4.26 3.67
C VAL A 43 4.15 3.13 3.32
N TYR A 44 2.99 3.49 2.80
CA TYR A 44 1.92 2.59 2.40
C TYR A 44 1.86 2.50 0.89
N SER A 45 1.87 1.28 0.37
CA SER A 45 1.83 1.00 -1.05
C SER A 45 0.87 -0.14 -1.34
N GLN A 46 0.41 -0.22 -2.57
CA GLN A 46 -0.49 -1.28 -3.03
C GLN A 46 -0.10 -1.75 -4.42
N ASP A 47 -0.48 -2.98 -4.74
CA ASP A 47 -0.39 -3.51 -6.08
C ASP A 47 -1.66 -4.31 -6.38
N ALA A 48 -2.54 -3.76 -7.21
CA ALA A 48 -3.83 -4.37 -7.52
C ALA A 48 -3.65 -5.72 -8.25
N GLY A 49 -2.62 -5.81 -9.10
CA GLY A 49 -2.26 -7.03 -9.81
C GLY A 49 -1.82 -8.15 -8.86
N ARG A 50 -1.05 -7.81 -7.83
CA ARG A 50 -0.73 -8.73 -6.73
C ARG A 50 -1.92 -8.96 -5.78
N GLY A 51 -2.83 -8.00 -5.68
CA GLY A 51 -3.95 -8.00 -4.73
C GLY A 51 -3.50 -7.78 -3.30
N GLN A 52 -2.48 -6.95 -3.10
CA GLN A 52 -1.88 -6.74 -1.79
C GLN A 52 -1.66 -5.26 -1.48
N ILE A 53 -1.75 -4.92 -0.20
CA ILE A 53 -1.34 -3.64 0.37
C ILE A 53 -0.21 -3.92 1.37
N ALA A 54 0.79 -3.06 1.40
CA ALA A 54 1.96 -3.18 2.24
C ALA A 54 2.28 -1.88 2.96
N CYS A 55 2.85 -2.02 4.16
CA CYS A 55 3.50 -0.95 4.88
C CYS A 55 5.00 -1.24 5.00
N LEU A 56 5.80 -0.25 4.63
CA LEU A 56 7.23 -0.20 4.85
C LEU A 56 7.55 0.90 5.85
N LYS A 57 8.60 0.74 6.63
CA LYS A 57 9.20 1.79 7.44
C LYS A 57 10.56 2.12 6.86
N PHE A 58 10.82 3.40 6.63
CA PHE A 58 12.18 3.86 6.42
C PHE A 58 12.88 3.99 7.78
N VAL A 59 14.02 3.34 7.92
CA VAL A 59 14.87 3.41 9.12
C VAL A 59 16.21 3.97 8.69
N GLU A 60 16.60 5.11 9.25
CA GLU A 60 17.92 5.70 8.99
C GLU A 60 19.03 4.91 9.67
N ASP A 61 20.15 4.75 8.97
CA ASP A 61 21.39 4.17 9.49
C ASP A 61 22.61 4.94 8.93
N GLU A 62 23.82 4.57 9.35
CA GLU A 62 25.06 5.20 8.89
C GLU A 62 25.31 5.05 7.37
N GLY A 63 24.61 4.12 6.70
CA GLY A 63 24.75 3.79 5.29
C GLY A 63 23.70 4.41 4.35
N GLY A 64 22.82 5.28 4.85
CA GLY A 64 21.75 5.90 4.06
C GLY A 64 20.34 5.34 4.33
N GLY A 65 20.23 4.44 5.30
CA GLY A 65 18.98 3.85 5.76
C GLY A 65 18.53 2.61 4.99
N GLU A 66 17.40 2.07 5.40
CA GLU A 66 16.77 0.89 4.80
C GLU A 66 15.24 1.00 4.81
N LEU A 67 14.60 0.26 3.89
CA LEU A 67 13.16 0.04 3.90
C LEU A 67 12.85 -1.32 4.54
N VAL A 68 12.29 -1.28 5.75
CA VAL A 68 11.89 -2.47 6.52
C VAL A 68 10.40 -2.72 6.30
N GLU A 69 10.04 -3.96 5.98
CA GLU A 69 8.64 -4.36 5.89
C GLU A 69 8.02 -4.46 7.29
N ARG A 70 6.86 -3.82 7.45
CA ARG A 70 6.09 -3.84 8.70
C ARG A 70 4.97 -4.86 8.62
N TRP A 71 4.21 -4.81 7.54
CA TRP A 71 3.15 -5.75 7.26
C TRP A 71 2.81 -5.74 5.78
N VAL A 72 2.28 -6.87 5.32
CA VAL A 72 1.72 -7.07 3.98
C VAL A 72 0.43 -7.86 4.17
N ILE A 73 -0.63 -7.42 3.50
CA ILE A 73 -1.96 -8.03 3.60
C ILE A 73 -2.54 -8.27 2.21
N ASP A 74 -3.40 -9.27 2.12
CA ASP A 74 -4.21 -9.51 0.94
C ASP A 74 -5.41 -8.55 0.97
N GLN A 75 -5.39 -7.58 0.07
CA GLN A 75 -6.50 -6.66 -0.19
C GLN A 75 -6.29 -6.06 -1.58
N ARG A 76 -7.31 -6.12 -2.42
CA ARG A 76 -7.22 -5.60 -3.78
C ARG A 76 -8.00 -4.31 -3.89
N THR A 77 -7.39 -3.30 -4.46
CA THR A 77 -8.08 -2.05 -4.78
C THR A 77 -7.46 -1.39 -6.00
N LEU A 78 -8.30 -0.64 -6.71
CA LEU A 78 -7.87 0.26 -7.79
C LEU A 78 -7.90 1.74 -7.35
N ASN A 79 -8.33 2.00 -6.10
CA ASN A 79 -8.53 3.33 -5.54
C ASN A 79 -7.30 3.82 -4.77
N HIS A 80 -7.36 5.06 -4.28
CA HIS A 80 -6.26 5.66 -3.52
C HIS A 80 -6.20 5.15 -2.07
N LEU A 81 -4.98 5.07 -1.54
CA LEU A 81 -4.73 4.94 -0.11
C LEU A 81 -4.78 6.33 0.51
N ALA A 82 -5.50 6.49 1.61
CA ALA A 82 -5.53 7.72 2.40
C ALA A 82 -5.14 7.43 3.85
N LEU A 83 -4.33 8.31 4.45
CA LEU A 83 -3.97 8.24 5.86
C LEU A 83 -4.72 9.34 6.63
N ILE A 84 -5.44 8.98 7.68
CA ILE A 84 -6.22 9.92 8.52
C ILE A 84 -5.97 9.68 10.01
N GLY A 85 -6.49 10.57 10.85
CA GLY A 85 -6.35 10.48 12.32
C GLY A 85 -5.03 11.11 12.82
N PRO A 86 -4.81 11.19 14.14
CA PRO A 86 -3.57 11.72 14.72
C PRO A 86 -2.44 10.67 14.68
N THR A 87 -1.19 11.08 14.92
CA THR A 87 0.02 10.24 14.78
C THR A 87 -0.04 8.97 15.62
N GLU A 88 -0.58 9.03 16.83
CA GLU A 88 -0.73 7.89 17.75
C GLU A 88 -1.86 6.92 17.38
N ALA A 89 -2.73 7.28 16.43
CA ALA A 89 -3.90 6.50 16.04
C ALA A 89 -4.19 6.62 14.53
N ARG A 90 -3.13 6.64 13.71
CA ARG A 90 -3.27 6.73 12.25
C ARG A 90 -4.10 5.56 11.72
N VAL A 91 -5.04 5.89 10.85
CA VAL A 91 -5.90 4.94 10.15
C VAL A 91 -5.62 5.02 8.66
N LEU A 92 -5.26 3.88 8.07
CA LEU A 92 -5.18 3.73 6.62
C LEU A 92 -6.57 3.40 6.09
N VAL A 93 -7.08 4.24 5.19
CA VAL A 93 -8.36 4.09 4.52
C VAL A 93 -8.11 3.74 3.07
N SER A 94 -8.80 2.71 2.61
CA SER A 94 -8.72 2.20 1.25
C SER A 94 -10.02 1.46 0.93
N THR A 95 -10.10 0.84 -0.25
CA THR A 95 -11.19 -0.08 -0.55
C THR A 95 -10.69 -1.51 -0.66
N ASP A 96 -11.63 -2.45 -0.66
CA ASP A 96 -11.41 -3.85 -1.00
C ASP A 96 -12.41 -4.24 -2.09
N ALA A 97 -11.86 -4.59 -3.25
CA ALA A 97 -12.55 -4.83 -4.51
C ALA A 97 -11.90 -6.03 -5.22
N PRO A 98 -12.09 -7.26 -4.69
CA PRO A 98 -11.38 -8.46 -5.15
C PRO A 98 -11.62 -8.77 -6.64
N GLY A 99 -12.78 -8.41 -7.18
CA GLY A 99 -13.17 -8.59 -8.58
C GLY A 99 -12.68 -7.49 -9.55
N ALA A 100 -12.19 -6.36 -9.04
CA ALA A 100 -11.98 -5.16 -9.85
C ALA A 100 -10.98 -5.35 -11.00
N VAL A 101 -9.89 -6.09 -10.76
CA VAL A 101 -8.87 -6.37 -11.79
C VAL A 101 -9.44 -7.27 -12.89
N MET A 102 -10.23 -8.29 -12.55
CA MET A 102 -10.91 -9.12 -13.54
C MET A 102 -11.91 -8.28 -14.35
N GLY A 103 -12.61 -7.37 -13.69
CA GLY A 103 -13.55 -6.46 -14.35
C GLY A 103 -12.88 -5.56 -15.38
N LEU A 104 -11.69 -5.03 -15.08
CA LEU A 104 -10.89 -4.27 -16.05
C LEU A 104 -10.47 -5.10 -17.27
N PHE A 105 -10.05 -6.36 -17.08
CA PHE A 105 -9.63 -7.22 -18.19
C PHE A 105 -10.80 -7.72 -19.06
N THR A 106 -11.98 -7.88 -18.47
CA THR A 106 -13.17 -8.40 -19.16
C THR A 106 -14.12 -7.31 -19.66
N GLY A 107 -13.91 -6.06 -19.24
CA GLY A 107 -14.81 -4.93 -19.50
C GLY A 107 -16.11 -4.97 -18.68
N LYS A 108 -16.20 -5.84 -17.67
CA LYS A 108 -17.37 -5.97 -16.79
C LYS A 108 -17.07 -5.39 -15.42
N LEU A 109 -17.52 -4.17 -15.17
CA LEU A 109 -17.25 -3.43 -13.92
C LEU A 109 -18.31 -3.69 -12.84
N ASP A 110 -18.91 -4.87 -12.82
CA ASP A 110 -19.84 -5.36 -11.80
C ASP A 110 -19.07 -6.15 -10.72
N TYR A 111 -18.42 -5.43 -9.81
CA TYR A 111 -17.75 -6.01 -8.66
C TYR A 111 -18.20 -5.33 -7.37
N ASP A 112 -18.25 -6.11 -6.29
CA ASP A 112 -18.45 -5.55 -4.96
C ASP A 112 -17.19 -4.79 -4.54
N GLU A 113 -17.41 -3.61 -3.96
CA GLU A 113 -16.36 -2.79 -3.37
C GLU A 113 -16.81 -2.32 -1.99
N GLN A 114 -15.91 -2.35 -1.01
CA GLN A 114 -16.16 -1.87 0.34
C GLN A 114 -15.02 -0.96 0.79
N VAL A 115 -15.34 0.07 1.57
CA VAL A 115 -14.32 0.86 2.27
C VAL A 115 -13.81 0.05 3.46
N VAL A 116 -12.49 0.04 3.64
CA VAL A 116 -11.82 -0.63 4.76
C VAL A 116 -10.97 0.39 5.50
N TRP A 117 -11.14 0.42 6.82
CA TRP A 117 -10.32 1.19 7.75
C TRP A 117 -9.37 0.23 8.46
N ARG A 118 -8.07 0.52 8.42
CA ARG A 118 -7.03 -0.30 9.06
C ARG A 118 -6.17 0.52 10.00
N SER A 119 -5.70 -0.11 11.06
CA SER A 119 -4.59 0.42 11.86
C SER A 119 -3.39 0.60 10.94
N ALA A 120 -2.86 1.83 10.87
CA ALA A 120 -1.75 2.11 9.98
C ALA A 120 -0.42 1.50 10.50
N ASP A 121 -0.28 1.25 11.80
CA ASP A 121 0.93 0.61 12.35
C ASP A 121 0.90 -0.91 12.19
N THR A 122 -0.27 -1.55 12.34
CA THR A 122 -0.38 -3.03 12.41
C THR A 122 -1.02 -3.68 11.18
N GLY A 123 -1.73 -2.91 10.34
CA GLY A 123 -2.51 -3.44 9.22
C GLY A 123 -3.82 -4.12 9.63
N GLU A 124 -4.11 -4.19 10.94
CA GLU A 124 -5.34 -4.77 11.48
C GLU A 124 -6.58 -4.02 10.95
N GLU A 125 -7.60 -4.78 10.53
CA GLU A 125 -8.88 -4.21 10.11
C GLU A 125 -9.65 -3.69 11.32
N LEU A 126 -9.96 -2.39 11.31
CA LEU A 126 -10.71 -1.71 12.36
C LEU A 126 -12.21 -1.71 12.07
N ALA A 127 -12.56 -1.51 10.79
CA ALA A 127 -13.94 -1.46 10.32
C ALA A 127 -14.01 -1.67 8.81
N ARG A 128 -15.22 -1.98 8.34
CA ARG A 128 -15.57 -2.12 6.93
C ARG A 128 -16.96 -1.57 6.66
N SER A 129 -17.17 -0.95 5.52
CA SER A 129 -18.48 -0.42 5.12
C SER A 129 -19.40 -1.52 4.60
N ASP A 130 -20.68 -1.20 4.39
CA ASP A 130 -21.51 -1.98 3.46
C ASP A 130 -20.93 -1.94 2.04
N VAL A 131 -21.42 -2.81 1.16
CA VAL A 131 -21.06 -2.82 -0.27
C VAL A 131 -21.51 -1.51 -0.92
N LEU A 132 -20.61 -0.89 -1.69
CA LEU A 132 -20.81 0.37 -2.41
C LEU A 132 -21.65 0.21 -3.69
#